data_AF-A0A438BZ85-F1
#
_entry.id   AF-A0A438BZ85-F1
#
_cell.length_a   1.000
_cell.length_b   1.000
_cell.length_c   1.000
_cell.angle_alpha   90.00
_cell.angle_beta   90.00
_cell.angle_gamma   90.00
#
_symmetry.space_group_name_H-M   'P 1'
#
loop_
_entity.id
_entity.type
_entity.pdbx_description
1 polymer ?
#
loop_
_entity_poly.entity_id
_entity_poly.type
_entity_poly.pdbx_seq_one_letter_code
_entity_poly.pdbx_strand_id
1 'polypeptide(L)'
;MTKNVGILAMDIYFPPTCVQQEALEVHDGASKGKYTIGLGQDCMAFCSEVEDVISMSLTVVTSLLEKYGIDPKQIGRLEVGSETVIDKSKSIKTFLMQIFELETFHFSLICMYLFAIDLPLHQDWFDAVFLPLFNCVNWVESSSWDGRYGLVVCTDSAVYAEGPARPTGGAAAIAMLVGPDAPIAFESKLRGSHMSHAYDFYKPNLASEYPVILPAPSFPFVLLSIVLHCQY
;
A
#
# COMPACT_ATOMS: atom_id res chain seq x y z
N MET A 1 -5.64 29.33 -0.21
CA MET A 1 -5.10 28.11 -0.82
C MET A 1 -3.98 27.62 0.08
N THR A 2 -4.10 26.39 0.57
CA THR A 2 -3.00 25.65 1.16
C THR A 2 -1.85 25.61 0.15
N LYS A 3 -0.62 25.89 0.60
CA LYS A 3 0.56 25.87 -0.25
C LYS A 3 1.31 24.56 -0.01
N ASN A 4 1.93 24.03 -1.07
CA ASN A 4 2.85 22.89 -1.00
C ASN A 4 2.26 21.68 -0.25
N VAL A 5 1.06 21.25 -0.62
CA VAL A 5 0.44 20.07 -0.01
C VAL A 5 1.20 18.81 -0.45
N GLY A 6 1.52 17.94 0.50
CA GLY A 6 2.18 16.68 0.22
C GLY A 6 2.60 15.91 1.47
N ILE A 7 3.66 15.10 1.36
CA ILE A 7 4.11 14.20 2.43
C ILE A 7 4.97 14.97 3.43
N LEU A 8 4.50 15.04 4.67
CA LEU A 8 5.17 15.68 5.82
C LEU A 8 6.13 14.73 6.54
N ALA A 9 5.67 13.49 6.73
CA ALA A 9 6.39 12.45 7.46
C ALA A 9 6.05 11.09 6.84
N MET A 10 6.97 10.15 6.95
CA MET A 10 6.79 8.79 6.47
C MET A 10 7.52 7.82 7.37
N ASP A 11 6.92 6.66 7.62
CA ASP A 11 7.56 5.55 8.31
C ASP A 11 7.24 4.23 7.60
N ILE A 12 8.08 3.24 7.82
CA ILE A 12 7.98 1.93 7.18
C ILE A 12 8.16 0.81 8.20
N TYR A 13 7.37 -0.24 8.03
CA TYR A 13 7.52 -1.52 8.70
C TYR A 13 7.61 -2.63 7.67
N PHE A 14 8.50 -3.58 7.91
CA PHE A 14 8.52 -4.87 7.23
C PHE A 14 8.88 -5.95 8.26
N PRO A 15 8.37 -7.19 8.12
CA PRO A 15 8.69 -8.27 9.03
C PRO A 15 10.20 -8.50 9.14
N PRO A 16 10.74 -8.74 10.34
CA PRO A 16 12.17 -9.05 10.50
C PRO A 16 12.51 -10.44 9.94
N THR A 17 11.50 -11.30 9.77
CA THR A 17 11.67 -12.66 9.23
C THR A 17 11.89 -12.58 7.72
N CYS A 18 13.01 -13.13 7.26
CA CYS A 18 13.38 -13.08 5.85
C CYS A 18 14.16 -14.32 5.39
N VAL A 19 14.14 -14.57 4.08
CA VAL A 19 14.93 -15.61 3.42
C VAL A 19 15.90 -15.00 2.42
N GLN A 20 17.15 -15.47 2.41
CA GLN A 20 18.16 -15.04 1.43
C GLN A 20 17.87 -15.68 0.08
N GLN A 21 17.87 -14.89 -0.98
CA GLN A 21 17.53 -15.36 -2.33
C GLN A 21 18.55 -16.37 -2.86
N GLU A 22 19.85 -16.22 -2.52
CA GLU A 22 20.87 -17.23 -2.86
C GLU A 22 20.58 -18.58 -2.20
N ALA A 23 20.10 -18.59 -0.95
CA ALA A 23 19.71 -19.84 -0.28
C ALA A 23 18.43 -20.43 -0.90
N LEU A 24 17.49 -19.57 -1.31
CA LEU A 24 16.26 -20.00 -1.99
C LEU A 24 16.56 -20.58 -3.39
N GLU A 25 17.54 -20.05 -4.13
CA GLU A 25 18.01 -20.62 -5.39
C GLU A 25 18.46 -22.08 -5.21
N VAL A 26 19.27 -22.34 -4.17
CA VAL A 26 19.75 -23.69 -3.85
C VAL A 26 18.59 -24.60 -3.45
N HIS A 27 17.65 -24.11 -2.65
CA HIS A 27 16.48 -24.88 -2.22
C HIS A 27 15.58 -25.29 -3.39
N ASP A 28 15.30 -24.36 -4.30
CA ASP A 28 14.44 -24.59 -5.46
C ASP A 28 15.12 -25.38 -6.60
N GLY A 29 16.43 -25.65 -6.49
CA GLY A 29 17.22 -26.24 -7.57
C GLY A 29 17.37 -25.30 -8.78
N ALA A 30 17.27 -23.99 -8.56
CA ALA A 30 17.47 -22.96 -9.57
C ALA A 30 18.96 -22.82 -9.92
N SER A 31 19.25 -22.36 -11.14
CA SER A 31 20.62 -22.00 -11.53
C SER A 31 21.11 -20.83 -10.67
N LYS A 32 22.38 -20.87 -10.25
CA LYS A 32 23.02 -19.78 -9.51
C LYS A 32 22.83 -18.43 -10.23
N GLY A 33 22.40 -17.42 -9.51
CA GLY A 33 22.15 -16.09 -10.04
C GLY A 33 20.76 -15.90 -10.63
N LYS A 34 19.88 -16.92 -10.66
CA LYS A 34 18.54 -16.78 -11.25
C LYS A 34 17.70 -15.73 -10.51
N TYR A 35 17.77 -15.70 -9.18
CA TYR A 35 16.99 -14.77 -8.34
C TYR A 35 17.83 -13.52 -8.03
N THR A 36 19.08 -13.72 -7.61
CA THR A 36 19.98 -12.61 -7.24
C THR A 36 20.38 -11.73 -8.42
N ILE A 37 20.65 -12.30 -9.60
CA ILE A 37 21.02 -11.54 -10.81
C ILE A 37 19.83 -11.40 -11.75
N GLY A 38 19.10 -12.49 -11.99
CA GLY A 38 17.98 -12.51 -12.94
C GLY A 38 16.78 -11.68 -12.49
N LEU A 39 16.42 -11.74 -11.20
CA LEU A 39 15.38 -10.88 -10.61
C LEU A 39 15.95 -9.64 -9.93
N GLY A 40 17.25 -9.62 -9.61
CA GLY A 40 17.88 -8.53 -8.87
C GLY A 40 17.46 -8.48 -7.40
N GLN A 41 17.06 -9.62 -6.82
CA GLN A 41 16.56 -9.71 -5.44
C GLN A 41 17.59 -10.36 -4.52
N ASP A 42 17.92 -9.72 -3.41
CA ASP A 42 18.89 -10.26 -2.43
C ASP A 42 18.20 -11.04 -1.30
N CYS A 43 17.09 -10.50 -0.79
CA CYS A 43 16.39 -11.05 0.37
C CYS A 43 14.89 -10.78 0.27
N MET A 44 14.08 -11.72 0.76
CA MET A 44 12.62 -11.63 0.75
C MET A 44 12.09 -11.72 2.18
N ALA A 45 11.51 -10.62 2.67
CA ALA A 45 10.80 -10.58 3.95
C ALA A 45 9.40 -11.18 3.80
N PHE A 46 8.92 -11.89 4.82
CA PHE A 46 7.59 -12.51 4.81
C PHE A 46 6.97 -12.51 6.20
N CYS A 47 5.64 -12.43 6.25
CA CYS A 47 4.91 -12.53 7.51
C CYS A 47 4.97 -13.98 8.05
N SER A 48 5.24 -14.10 9.35
CA SER A 48 5.04 -15.36 10.08
C SER A 48 3.59 -15.46 10.57
N GLU A 49 3.23 -16.53 11.28
CA GLU A 49 1.88 -16.73 11.83
C GLU A 49 1.43 -15.63 12.82
N VAL A 50 2.36 -14.79 13.31
CA VAL A 50 2.08 -13.72 14.28
C VAL A 50 2.01 -12.33 13.65
N GLU A 51 2.17 -12.23 12.33
CA GLU A 51 2.14 -10.96 11.58
C GLU A 51 1.16 -11.04 10.41
N ASP A 52 0.49 -9.93 10.14
CA ASP A 52 -0.46 -9.75 9.05
C ASP A 52 -0.51 -8.26 8.65
N VAL A 53 -1.27 -7.94 7.61
CA VAL A 53 -1.41 -6.55 7.13
C VAL A 53 -2.01 -5.60 8.18
N ILE A 54 -2.77 -6.11 9.15
CA ILE A 54 -3.37 -5.29 10.21
C ILE A 54 -2.32 -4.93 11.26
N SER A 55 -1.60 -5.92 11.78
CA SER A 55 -0.53 -5.75 12.76
C SER A 55 0.63 -4.93 12.21
N MET A 56 1.03 -5.13 10.94
CA MET A 56 2.00 -4.26 10.27
C MET A 56 1.50 -2.81 10.21
N SER A 57 0.23 -2.60 9.84
CA SER A 57 -0.38 -1.27 9.77
C SER A 57 -0.47 -0.59 11.13
N LEU A 58 -0.88 -1.31 12.17
CA LEU A 58 -0.91 -0.81 13.55
C LEU A 58 0.49 -0.38 14.01
N THR A 59 1.50 -1.20 13.68
CA THR A 59 2.90 -0.94 14.05
C THR A 59 3.43 0.32 13.37
N VAL A 60 3.28 0.44 12.05
CA VAL A 60 3.82 1.58 11.30
C VAL A 60 3.11 2.89 11.64
N VAL A 61 1.80 2.87 11.87
CA VAL A 61 1.05 4.07 12.30
C VAL A 61 1.49 4.52 13.69
N THR A 62 1.55 3.59 14.65
CA THR A 62 2.00 3.91 16.02
C THR A 62 3.41 4.48 16.00
N SER A 63 4.32 3.83 15.28
CA SER A 63 5.71 4.26 15.12
C SER A 63 5.81 5.66 14.48
N LEU A 64 5.03 5.96 13.45
CA LEU A 64 5.00 7.29 12.83
C LEU A 64 4.52 8.36 13.83
N LEU A 65 3.40 8.12 14.52
CA LEU A 65 2.84 9.08 15.46
C LEU A 65 3.82 9.37 16.61
N GLU A 66 4.47 8.33 17.15
CA GLU A 66 5.45 8.46 18.22
C GLU A 66 6.74 9.18 17.76
N LYS A 67 7.37 8.73 16.67
CA LYS A 67 8.66 9.29 16.20
C LYS A 67 8.55 10.77 15.80
N TYR A 68 7.41 11.16 15.23
CA TYR A 68 7.17 12.53 14.77
C TYR A 68 6.38 13.38 15.78
N GLY A 69 6.03 12.84 16.95
CA GLY A 69 5.32 13.56 18.01
C GLY A 69 3.95 14.07 17.59
N ILE A 70 3.23 13.30 16.78
CA ILE A 70 1.93 13.70 16.22
C ILE A 70 0.82 13.26 17.18
N ASP A 71 0.06 14.22 17.69
CA ASP A 71 -1.14 13.93 18.47
C ASP A 71 -2.19 13.26 17.56
N PRO A 72 -2.68 12.05 17.89
CA PRO A 72 -3.71 11.35 17.12
C PRO A 72 -4.97 12.20 16.84
N LYS A 73 -5.28 13.20 17.68
CA LYS A 73 -6.41 14.13 17.50
C LYS A 73 -6.23 15.08 16.31
N GLN A 74 -4.99 15.25 15.86
CA GLN A 74 -4.65 16.05 14.68
C GLN A 74 -4.85 15.29 13.36
N ILE A 75 -5.30 14.03 13.40
CA ILE A 75 -5.67 13.30 12.18
C ILE A 75 -7.14 13.56 11.85
N GLY A 76 -7.39 14.10 10.65
CA GLY A 76 -8.73 14.41 10.15
C GLY A 76 -9.24 13.43 9.10
N ARG A 77 -8.32 12.74 8.41
CA ARG A 77 -8.64 11.75 7.38
C ARG A 77 -7.65 10.58 7.45
N LEU A 78 -8.16 9.36 7.38
CA LEU A 78 -7.37 8.13 7.33
C LEU A 78 -7.84 7.28 6.14
N GLU A 79 -6.92 6.97 5.24
CA GLU A 79 -7.14 6.04 4.13
C GLU A 79 -6.13 4.89 4.17
N VAL A 80 -6.59 3.70 3.81
CA VAL A 80 -5.76 2.50 3.72
C VAL A 80 -5.90 1.92 2.33
N GLY A 81 -4.79 1.65 1.66
CA GLY A 81 -4.76 0.85 0.45
C GLY A 81 -4.00 -0.46 0.65
N SER A 82 -4.56 -1.52 0.09
CA SER A 82 -4.07 -2.90 0.19
C SER A 82 -4.75 -3.73 -0.87
N GLU A 83 -4.05 -4.73 -1.41
CA GLU A 83 -4.63 -5.81 -2.21
C GLU A 83 -4.80 -7.13 -1.42
N THR A 84 -4.46 -7.12 -0.13
CA THR A 84 -4.60 -8.25 0.79
C THR A 84 -5.93 -8.18 1.53
N VAL A 85 -6.86 -9.08 1.19
CA VAL A 85 -8.22 -9.08 1.74
C VAL A 85 -8.30 -9.98 2.97
N ILE A 86 -8.48 -9.38 4.15
CA ILE A 86 -8.74 -10.11 5.41
C ILE A 86 -10.24 -10.37 5.61
N ASP A 87 -11.07 -9.37 5.29
CA ASP A 87 -12.52 -9.45 5.39
C ASP A 87 -13.14 -8.78 4.15
N LYS A 88 -14.25 -9.35 3.65
CA LYS A 88 -14.92 -8.88 2.42
C LYS A 88 -15.81 -7.66 2.62
N SER A 89 -16.00 -7.22 3.86
CA SER A 89 -16.86 -6.09 4.22
C SER A 89 -16.18 -5.15 5.20
N LYS A 90 -15.47 -5.68 6.21
CA LYS A 90 -14.77 -4.90 7.23
C LYS A 90 -13.39 -4.47 6.72
N SER A 91 -13.22 -3.17 6.47
CA SER A 91 -11.93 -2.64 5.99
C SER A 91 -10.84 -2.60 7.07
N ILE A 92 -9.58 -2.73 6.66
CA ILE A 92 -8.38 -2.59 7.51
C ILE A 92 -8.40 -1.27 8.30
N LYS A 93 -8.89 -0.19 7.67
CA LYS A 93 -9.09 1.12 8.30
C LYS A 93 -9.89 1.04 9.61
N THR A 94 -10.90 0.17 9.69
CA THR A 94 -11.70 0.03 10.92
C THR A 94 -10.95 -0.69 12.04
N PHE A 95 -9.94 -1.50 11.75
CA PHE A 95 -9.04 -2.04 12.77
C PHE A 95 -8.11 -0.95 13.31
N LEU A 96 -7.59 -0.07 12.44
CA LEU A 96 -6.74 1.05 12.84
C LEU A 96 -7.43 2.09 13.73
N MET A 97 -8.77 2.13 13.73
CA MET A 97 -9.52 3.02 14.62
C MET A 97 -9.21 2.77 16.11
N GLN A 98 -8.76 1.57 16.47
CA GLN A 98 -8.32 1.24 17.83
C GLN A 98 -7.24 2.20 18.36
N ILE A 99 -6.34 2.69 17.50
CA ILE A 99 -5.30 3.67 17.87
C ILE A 99 -5.92 5.00 18.29
N PHE A 100 -7.01 5.40 17.64
CA PHE A 100 -7.66 6.71 17.84
C PHE A 100 -8.77 6.67 18.90
N GLU A 101 -9.34 5.50 19.17
CA GLU A 101 -10.40 5.30 20.17
C GLU A 101 -9.85 5.30 21.60
N LEU A 102 -8.62 4.79 21.81
CA LEU A 102 -8.00 4.69 23.13
C LEU A 102 -7.75 6.06 23.81
N GLU A 103 -7.69 7.14 23.02
CA GLU A 103 -7.32 8.49 23.47
C GLU A 103 -8.51 9.45 23.66
N THR A 104 -9.73 9.13 23.19
CA THR A 104 -10.89 10.05 23.34
C THR A 104 -12.28 9.44 23.06
N PHE A 105 -13.21 9.61 24.01
CA PHE A 105 -14.64 9.27 23.86
C PHE A 105 -15.45 10.30 23.04
N HIS A 106 -14.87 11.43 22.61
CA HIS A 106 -15.61 12.60 22.07
C HIS A 106 -14.93 13.29 20.86
N PHE A 107 -14.66 12.60 19.75
CA PHE A 107 -14.20 13.30 18.54
C PHE A 107 -15.13 13.16 17.34
N SER A 108 -15.45 14.34 16.78
CA SER A 108 -15.98 14.51 15.44
C SER A 108 -14.82 14.35 14.45
N LEU A 109 -14.27 13.13 14.36
CA LEU A 109 -13.47 12.74 13.20
C LEU A 109 -14.46 12.77 12.03
N ILE A 110 -14.26 13.67 11.06
CA ILE A 110 -14.97 13.57 9.79
C ILE A 110 -14.32 12.38 9.08
N CYS A 111 -14.76 11.19 9.47
CA CYS A 111 -14.54 9.97 8.71
C CYS A 111 -15.44 10.07 7.49
N MET A 112 -15.03 10.86 6.49
CA MET A 112 -15.74 10.86 5.23
C MET A 112 -15.48 9.54 4.54
N TYR A 113 -16.49 8.68 4.65
CA TYR A 113 -16.66 7.49 3.84
C TYR A 113 -16.90 7.97 2.41
N LEU A 114 -15.85 8.04 1.59
CA LEU A 114 -16.08 7.92 0.16
C LEU A 114 -16.20 6.43 -0.13
N PHE A 115 -17.43 6.04 -0.43
CA PHE A 115 -17.72 4.94 -1.32
C PHE A 115 -16.72 4.97 -2.50
N ALA A 116 -15.64 4.19 -2.43
CA ALA A 116 -15.63 3.07 -3.35
C ALA A 116 -16.62 2.07 -2.73
N ILE A 117 -17.71 1.83 -3.45
CA ILE A 117 -18.65 0.76 -3.22
C ILE A 117 -17.89 -0.54 -2.94
N ASP A 118 -18.53 -1.52 -2.31
CA ASP A 118 -18.30 -2.94 -2.59
C ASP A 118 -18.13 -3.20 -4.11
N LEU A 119 -16.96 -2.86 -4.63
CA LEU A 119 -16.47 -3.33 -5.89
C LEU A 119 -15.40 -4.32 -5.49
N PRO A 120 -15.67 -5.63 -5.62
CA PRO A 120 -14.62 -6.61 -5.73
C PRO A 120 -13.91 -6.33 -7.04
N LEU A 121 -13.10 -5.28 -7.09
CA LEU A 121 -12.27 -4.96 -8.22
C LEU A 121 -10.86 -4.89 -7.67
N HIS A 122 -10.14 -5.97 -7.95
CA HIS A 122 -8.70 -6.05 -7.90
C HIS A 122 -8.12 -4.82 -8.59
N GLN A 123 -7.84 -3.82 -7.79
CA GLN A 123 -6.98 -2.73 -8.14
C GLN A 123 -5.60 -3.14 -7.66
N ASP A 124 -4.65 -3.16 -8.59
CA ASP A 124 -3.29 -3.65 -8.37
C ASP A 124 -2.52 -2.83 -7.32
N TRP A 125 -1.27 -3.22 -7.07
CA TRP A 125 -0.36 -2.55 -6.15
C TRP A 125 -0.22 -1.03 -6.39
N PHE A 126 -0.52 -0.54 -7.60
CA PHE A 126 -0.42 0.89 -7.93
C PHE A 126 -1.56 1.68 -7.28
N ASP A 127 -2.79 1.21 -7.45
CA ASP A 127 -3.95 1.88 -6.88
C ASP A 127 -4.03 1.72 -5.35
N ALA A 128 -3.45 0.65 -4.80
CA ALA A 128 -3.26 0.49 -3.34
C ALA A 128 -2.37 1.58 -2.72
N VAL A 129 -1.51 2.25 -3.50
CA VAL A 129 -0.61 3.29 -2.98
C VAL A 129 -1.07 4.69 -3.38
N PHE A 130 -1.29 4.92 -4.67
CA PHE A 130 -1.46 6.26 -5.20
C PHE A 130 -2.87 6.84 -4.98
N LEU A 131 -3.91 6.01 -5.02
CA LEU A 131 -5.29 6.49 -4.89
C LEU A 131 -5.55 7.06 -3.48
N PRO A 132 -5.25 6.36 -2.36
CA PRO A 132 -5.35 6.92 -1.02
C PRO A 132 -4.58 8.23 -0.84
N LEU A 133 -3.38 8.29 -1.42
CA LEU A 133 -2.51 9.47 -1.33
C LEU A 133 -3.10 10.67 -2.07
N PHE A 134 -3.55 10.49 -3.30
CA PHE A 134 -4.21 11.56 -4.06
C PHE A 134 -5.52 12.00 -3.41
N ASN A 135 -6.30 11.09 -2.85
CA ASN A 135 -7.53 11.45 -2.13
C ASN A 135 -7.22 12.30 -0.90
N CYS A 136 -6.18 11.97 -0.13
CA CYS A 136 -5.74 12.77 1.01
C CYS A 136 -5.24 14.15 0.58
N VAL A 137 -4.42 14.25 -0.48
CA VAL A 137 -3.97 15.54 -1.03
C VAL A 137 -5.16 16.39 -1.49
N ASN A 138 -6.06 15.81 -2.28
CA ASN A 138 -7.28 16.48 -2.75
C ASN A 138 -8.16 16.94 -1.58
N TRP A 139 -8.27 16.14 -0.51
CA TRP A 139 -9.01 16.52 0.68
C TRP A 139 -8.41 17.74 1.39
N VAL A 140 -7.08 17.78 1.57
CA VAL A 140 -6.36 18.93 2.16
C VAL A 140 -6.53 20.20 1.31
N GLU A 141 -6.63 20.06 -0.02
CA GLU A 141 -6.87 21.17 -0.93
C GLU A 141 -8.35 21.57 -1.07
N SER A 142 -9.27 20.75 -0.56
CA SER A 142 -10.71 20.95 -0.73
C SER A 142 -11.32 21.95 0.27
N SER A 143 -12.54 22.42 -0.02
CA SER A 143 -13.34 23.21 0.94
C SER A 143 -13.83 22.38 2.14
N SER A 144 -13.71 21.05 2.10
CA SER A 144 -14.07 20.15 3.20
C SER A 144 -12.90 19.88 4.15
N TRP A 145 -11.74 20.50 3.93
CA TRP A 145 -10.61 20.41 4.83
C TRP A 145 -10.92 21.13 6.15
N ASP A 146 -10.62 20.47 7.27
CA ASP A 146 -10.90 20.96 8.62
C ASP A 146 -9.64 21.43 9.36
N GLY A 147 -8.51 21.56 8.65
CA GLY A 147 -7.22 22.01 9.21
C GLY A 147 -6.34 20.88 9.76
N ARG A 148 -6.83 19.64 9.81
CA ARG A 148 -6.10 18.48 10.34
C ARG A 148 -5.28 17.76 9.27
N TYR A 149 -4.41 16.85 9.69
CA TYR A 149 -3.60 16.02 8.79
C TYR A 149 -4.39 14.88 8.15
N GLY A 150 -3.99 14.52 6.93
CA GLY A 150 -4.33 13.25 6.33
C GLY A 150 -3.32 12.18 6.74
N LEU A 151 -3.76 10.95 6.93
CA LEU A 151 -2.90 9.80 7.18
C LEU A 151 -3.23 8.74 6.13
N VAL A 152 -2.21 8.30 5.40
CA VAL A 152 -2.32 7.27 4.38
C VAL A 152 -1.52 6.07 4.83
N VAL A 153 -2.11 4.88 4.74
CA VAL A 153 -1.43 3.61 5.03
C VAL A 153 -1.49 2.72 3.80
N CYS A 154 -0.35 2.21 3.37
CA CYS A 154 -0.25 1.21 2.32
C CYS A 154 0.30 -0.06 2.94
N THR A 155 -0.40 -1.18 2.84
CA THR A 155 0.01 -2.43 3.50
C THR A 155 -0.28 -3.62 2.62
N ASP A 156 0.66 -4.54 2.47
CA ASP A 156 0.44 -5.78 1.73
C ASP A 156 1.36 -6.90 2.18
N SER A 157 0.89 -8.13 1.98
CA SER A 157 1.66 -9.37 2.14
C SER A 157 1.46 -10.22 0.88
N ALA A 158 2.44 -10.18 -0.01
CA ALA A 158 2.46 -10.91 -1.26
C ALA A 158 2.93 -12.35 -1.03
N VAL A 159 1.97 -13.28 -1.01
CA VAL A 159 2.20 -14.72 -0.86
C VAL A 159 1.87 -15.42 -2.17
N TYR A 160 2.80 -16.24 -2.66
CA TYR A 160 2.66 -16.98 -3.91
C TYR A 160 2.76 -18.48 -3.68
N ALA A 161 2.05 -19.23 -4.53
CA ALA A 161 2.08 -20.68 -4.51
C ALA A 161 3.47 -21.22 -4.87
N GLU A 162 3.63 -22.53 -4.72
CA GLU A 162 4.80 -23.20 -5.23
C GLU A 162 5.01 -22.94 -6.72
N GLY A 163 6.22 -22.52 -7.08
CA GLY A 163 6.58 -22.26 -8.47
C GLY A 163 7.39 -20.97 -8.65
N PRO A 164 7.49 -20.49 -9.91
CA PRO A 164 8.45 -19.45 -10.30
C PRO A 164 8.13 -18.06 -9.74
N ALA A 165 6.93 -17.82 -9.22
CA ALA A 165 6.53 -16.56 -8.60
C ALA A 165 6.84 -16.50 -7.09
N ARG A 166 7.12 -17.62 -6.43
CA ARG A 166 7.44 -17.65 -4.99
C ARG A 166 8.59 -16.70 -4.61
N PRO A 167 9.68 -16.60 -5.39
CA PRO A 167 10.79 -15.70 -5.08
C PRO A 167 10.47 -14.20 -5.22
N THR A 168 9.29 -13.82 -5.73
CA THR A 168 8.88 -12.42 -5.91
C THR A 168 7.87 -11.96 -4.86
N GLY A 169 7.70 -12.72 -3.77
CA GLY A 169 6.90 -12.31 -2.61
C GLY A 169 7.52 -11.15 -1.84
N GLY A 170 6.84 -10.77 -0.75
CA GLY A 170 7.28 -9.67 0.10
C GLY A 170 6.17 -9.23 1.04
N ALA A 171 6.51 -8.58 2.14
CA ALA A 171 5.52 -7.99 3.04
C ALA A 171 6.04 -6.68 3.64
N ALA A 172 5.21 -5.65 3.64
CA ALA A 172 5.52 -4.36 4.25
C ALA A 172 4.25 -3.53 4.49
N ALA A 173 4.38 -2.54 5.37
CA ALA A 173 3.44 -1.44 5.52
C ALA A 173 4.18 -0.10 5.58
N ILE A 174 3.59 0.93 4.97
CA ILE A 174 4.10 2.31 4.96
C ILE A 174 2.98 3.21 5.47
N ALA A 175 3.32 4.15 6.36
CA ALA A 175 2.43 5.24 6.74
C ALA A 175 3.00 6.57 6.24
N MET A 176 2.13 7.42 5.67
CA MET A 176 2.48 8.75 5.18
C MET A 176 1.54 9.79 5.79
N LEU A 177 2.12 10.82 6.41
CA LEU A 177 1.38 11.98 6.91
C LEU A 177 1.29 13.03 5.81
N VAL A 178 0.08 13.51 5.53
CA VAL A 178 -0.23 14.45 4.45
C VAL A 178 -0.72 15.78 5.03
N GLY A 179 -0.18 16.89 4.54
CA GLY A 179 -0.58 18.23 4.95
C GLY A 179 0.08 19.34 4.12
N PRO A 180 -0.20 20.62 4.45
CA PRO A 180 0.40 21.78 3.78
C PRO A 180 1.87 21.96 4.18
N ASP A 181 2.60 22.78 3.40
CA ASP A 181 4.01 23.13 3.63
C ASP A 181 4.93 21.90 3.76
N ALA A 182 4.62 20.87 2.96
CA ALA A 182 5.33 19.60 2.98
C ALA A 182 6.74 19.71 2.35
N PRO A 183 7.75 19.02 2.91
CA PRO A 183 9.07 18.90 2.30
C PRO A 183 9.02 18.13 0.97
N ILE A 184 8.04 17.24 0.81
CA ILE A 184 7.75 16.51 -0.43
C ILE A 184 6.38 16.98 -0.92
N ALA A 185 6.35 18.10 -1.63
CA ALA A 185 5.12 18.71 -2.16
C ALA A 185 4.74 18.10 -3.52
N PHE A 186 3.43 17.97 -3.78
CA PHE A 186 2.93 17.50 -5.07
C PHE A 186 2.94 18.61 -6.12
N GLU A 187 3.44 18.30 -7.31
CA GLU A 187 3.25 19.12 -8.50
C GLU A 187 1.90 18.79 -9.13
N SER A 188 0.82 19.40 -8.63
CA SER A 188 -0.57 19.01 -8.92
C SER A 188 -0.96 18.92 -10.41
N LYS A 189 -0.24 19.62 -11.29
CA LYS A 189 -0.47 19.60 -12.75
C LYS A 189 0.43 18.64 -13.52
N LEU A 190 1.50 18.11 -12.91
CA LEU A 190 2.42 17.18 -13.55
C LEU A 190 2.04 15.74 -13.19
N ARG A 191 0.99 15.24 -13.84
CA ARG A 191 0.53 13.85 -13.68
C ARG A 191 0.01 13.30 -15.00
N GLY A 192 0.36 12.05 -15.30
CA GLY A 192 -0.22 11.24 -16.37
C GLY A 192 -0.85 9.98 -15.76
N SER A 193 -1.99 9.55 -16.28
CA SER A 193 -2.68 8.35 -15.81
C SER A 193 -3.21 7.55 -16.99
N HIS A 194 -3.03 6.24 -16.96
CA HIS A 194 -3.54 5.32 -17.96
C HIS A 194 -4.26 4.17 -17.27
N MET A 195 -5.51 3.93 -17.64
CA MET A 195 -6.33 2.83 -17.13
C MET A 195 -6.88 2.06 -18.32
N SER A 196 -6.69 0.74 -18.32
CA SER A 196 -7.22 -0.13 -19.37
C SER A 196 -7.73 -1.44 -18.76
N HIS A 197 -8.73 -2.04 -19.39
CA HIS A 197 -9.20 -3.35 -18.97
C HIS A 197 -8.23 -4.43 -19.46
N ALA A 198 -7.63 -5.17 -18.53
CA ALA A 198 -6.73 -6.28 -18.80
C ALA A 198 -6.94 -7.43 -17.80
N TYR A 199 -6.48 -8.63 -18.16
CA TYR A 199 -6.45 -9.83 -17.31
C TYR A 199 -5.02 -10.34 -17.17
N ASP A 200 -4.07 -9.45 -16.94
CA ASP A 200 -2.64 -9.72 -16.85
C ASP A 200 -2.24 -10.31 -15.48
N PHE A 201 -2.80 -9.76 -14.39
CA PHE A 201 -2.65 -10.25 -13.01
C PHE A 201 -3.93 -10.04 -12.21
N TYR A 202 -4.51 -11.10 -11.65
CA TYR A 202 -5.76 -11.01 -10.90
C TYR A 202 -5.95 -12.20 -9.93
N LYS A 203 -6.77 -12.05 -8.88
CA LYS A 203 -7.03 -13.11 -7.86
C LYS A 203 -8.50 -13.57 -7.91
N PRO A 204 -8.92 -14.36 -8.92
CA PRO A 204 -10.33 -14.72 -9.11
C PRO A 204 -10.85 -15.73 -8.07
N ASN A 205 -9.96 -16.47 -7.40
CA ASN A 205 -10.33 -17.46 -6.40
C ASN A 205 -10.36 -16.85 -5.01
N LEU A 206 -11.55 -16.52 -4.52
CA LEU A 206 -11.74 -15.87 -3.20
C LEU A 206 -11.33 -16.71 -1.99
N ALA A 207 -11.04 -18.01 -2.17
CA ALA A 207 -10.57 -18.89 -1.10
C ALA A 207 -9.05 -19.09 -1.11
N SER A 208 -8.34 -18.44 -2.03
CA SER A 208 -6.90 -18.58 -2.23
C SER A 208 -6.24 -17.20 -2.25
N GLU A 209 -5.09 -17.09 -1.60
CA GLU A 209 -4.26 -15.87 -1.64
C GLU A 209 -3.51 -15.73 -2.97
N TYR A 210 -3.34 -16.84 -3.69
CA TYR A 210 -2.53 -16.90 -4.89
C TYR A 210 -3.21 -16.28 -6.11
N PRO A 211 -2.50 -15.40 -6.85
CA PRO A 211 -3.01 -14.81 -8.08
C PRO A 211 -2.91 -15.77 -9.27
N VAL A 212 -3.72 -15.49 -10.28
CA VAL A 212 -3.59 -16.02 -11.64
C VAL A 212 -2.79 -15.00 -12.45
N ILE A 213 -1.73 -15.49 -13.12
CA ILE A 213 -0.81 -14.69 -13.93
C ILE A 213 -0.81 -15.25 -15.34
N LEU A 214 -1.09 -14.42 -16.36
CA LEU A 214 -0.99 -14.86 -17.75
C LEU A 214 0.48 -15.00 -18.18
N PRO A 215 0.83 -16.04 -18.96
CA PRO A 215 2.19 -16.25 -19.42
C PRO A 215 2.64 -15.15 -20.39
N ALA A 216 3.94 -14.85 -20.40
CA ALA A 216 4.57 -13.97 -21.36
C ALA A 216 4.19 -14.34 -22.82
N PRO A 217 4.02 -13.36 -23.72
CA PRO A 217 4.55 -11.99 -23.66
C PRO A 217 3.60 -10.93 -23.07
N SER A 218 2.42 -11.27 -22.54
CA SER A 218 1.42 -10.26 -22.17
C SER A 218 1.88 -9.29 -21.07
N PHE A 219 2.46 -9.78 -19.98
CA PHE A 219 2.68 -8.96 -18.77
C PHE A 219 3.69 -7.80 -18.94
N PRO A 220 4.93 -7.99 -19.47
CA PRO A 220 5.86 -6.88 -19.63
C PRO A 220 5.41 -5.85 -20.67
N PHE A 221 4.65 -6.29 -21.68
CA PHE A 221 4.13 -5.40 -22.73
C PHE A 221 3.02 -4.50 -22.21
N VAL A 222 2.15 -5.00 -21.33
CA VAL A 222 1.13 -4.17 -20.66
C VAL A 222 1.79 -3.09 -19.81
N LEU A 223 2.75 -3.45 -18.96
CA LEU A 223 3.44 -2.47 -18.12
C LEU A 223 4.21 -1.42 -18.93
N LEU A 224 4.94 -1.85 -19.98
CA LEU A 224 5.65 -0.92 -20.85
C LEU A 224 4.69 0.01 -21.60
N SER A 225 3.55 -0.50 -22.06
CA SER A 225 2.50 0.30 -22.67
C SER A 225 1.98 1.37 -21.71
N ILE A 226 1.70 1.00 -20.45
CA ILE A 226 1.25 1.94 -19.42
C ILE A 226 2.28 3.06 -19.21
N VAL A 227 3.56 2.70 -19.03
CA VAL A 227 4.65 3.69 -18.84
C VAL A 227 4.73 4.67 -20.01
N LEU A 228 4.63 4.19 -21.25
CA LEU A 228 4.68 5.05 -22.44
C LEU A 228 3.48 6.00 -22.52
N HIS A 229 2.29 5.58 -22.09
CA HIS A 229 1.10 6.44 -22.10
C HIS A 229 1.10 7.48 -20.99
N CYS A 230 1.75 7.22 -19.84
CA CYS A 230 1.83 8.15 -18.73
C CYS A 230 2.89 9.25 -18.90
N GLN A 231 3.73 9.19 -19.95
CA GLN A 231 4.76 10.19 -20.24
C GLN A 231 4.23 11.45 -20.95
N TYR A 232 2.97 11.44 -21.41
CA TYR A 232 2.30 12.54 -22.11
C TYR A 232 1.15 13.09 -21.27
#